data_AF-A0A348P2N7-F1
#
_entry.id   AF-A0A348P2N7-F1
#
_cell.length_a   1.000
_cell.length_b   1.000
_cell.length_c   1.000
_cell.angle_alpha   90.00
_cell.angle_beta   90.00
_cell.angle_gamma   90.00
#
_symmetry.space_group_name_H-M   'P 1'
#
loop_
_entity.id
_entity.type
_entity.pdbx_description
1 polymer ?
#
loop_
_entity_poly.entity_id
_entity_poly.type
_entity_poly.pdbx_seq_one_letter_code
_entity_poly.pdbx_strand_id
1 'polypeptide(L)' 'MRELSLNVLDIAQNSITANASLITVEVIEDTALHTLSIDIIDNGKGMSEEQLLSVRDPFFTTRTTRKVGMGLPLFKLAA' A
#
# COMPACT_ATOMS: atom_id res chain seq x y z
N MET A 1 10.44 -7.93 -11.00
CA MET A 1 10.64 -6.46 -10.84
C MET A 1 9.44 -5.63 -11.27
N ARG A 2 8.92 -5.76 -12.51
CA ARG A 2 7.80 -4.92 -13.00
C ARG A 2 6.53 -4.99 -12.14
N GLU A 3 6.23 -6.17 -11.58
CA GLU A 3 5.05 -6.37 -10.72
C GLU A 3 5.15 -5.64 -9.37
N LEU A 4 6.34 -5.57 -8.75
CA LEU A 4 6.55 -4.81 -7.50
C LEU A 4 6.34 -3.31 -7.74
N SER A 5 6.86 -2.77 -8.85
CA SER A 5 6.68 -1.36 -9.21
C SER A 5 5.21 -0.99 -9.41
N LEU A 6 4.41 -1.91 -9.98
CA LEU A 6 2.96 -1.71 -10.17
C LEU A 6 2.21 -1.70 -8.84
N ASN A 7 2.57 -2.61 -7.92
CA ASN A 7 1.95 -2.63 -6.60
C ASN A 7 2.32 -1.39 -5.77
N VAL A 8 3.57 -0.93 -5.83
CA VAL A 8 4.01 0.31 -5.19
C VAL A 8 3.25 1.51 -5.74
N LEU A 9 3.05 1.57 -7.06
CA LEU A 9 2.28 2.63 -7.70
C LEU A 9 0.81 2.63 -7.26
N ASP A 10 0.19 1.46 -7.11
CA ASP A 10 -1.19 1.34 -6.62
C ASP A 10 -1.31 1.80 -5.15
N ILE A 11 -0.33 1.48 -4.30
CA ILE A 11 -0.33 1.95 -2.91
C ILE A 11 -0.11 3.47 -2.86
N ALA A 12 0.83 4.02 -3.63
CA ALA A 12 1.04 5.46 -3.72
C ALA A 12 -0.19 6.22 -4.23
N GLN A 13 -0.98 5.64 -5.15
CA GLN A 13 -2.26 6.22 -5.57
C GLN A 13 -3.30 6.28 -4.45
N ASN A 14 -3.28 5.34 -3.49
CA ASN A 14 -4.14 5.41 -2.31
C ASN A 14 -3.75 6.61 -1.45
N SER A 15 -2.45 6.87 -1.27
CA SER A 15 -1.94 8.05 -0.56
C SER A 15 -2.36 9.36 -1.24
N ILE A 16 -2.32 9.45 -2.58
CA ILE A 16 -2.85 10.61 -3.32
C ILE A 16 -4.35 10.79 -3.05
N THR A 17 -5.13 9.70 -3.06
CA THR A 17 -6.57 9.72 -2.75
C THR A 17 -6.85 10.09 -1.28
N ALA A 18 -5.85 9.90 -0.41
CA ALA A 18 -5.87 10.33 0.98
C ALA A 18 -5.55 11.83 1.15
N ASN A 19 -5.37 12.58 0.06
CA ASN A 19 -4.94 13.98 0.03
C ASN A 19 -3.56 14.19 0.69
N ALA A 20 -2.66 13.20 0.57
CA ALA A 20 -1.28 13.38 0.98
C ALA A 20 -0.60 14.46 0.13
N SER A 21 0.13 15.36 0.78
CA SER A 21 1.00 16.35 0.13
C SER A 21 2.44 15.86 0.03
N LEU A 22 2.80 14.88 0.84
CA LEU A 22 4.08 14.20 0.84
C LEU A 22 3.86 12.70 0.89
N ILE A 23 4.52 12.00 -0.03
CA ILE A 23 4.57 10.54 -0.08
C ILE A 23 6.05 10.17 -0.16
N THR A 24 6.52 9.39 0.80
CA THR A 24 7.89 8.87 0.87
C THR A 24 7.85 7.40 0.51
N VAL A 25 8.72 6.97 -0.40
CA VAL A 25 8.92 5.57 -0.73
C VAL A 25 10.36 5.21 -0.40
N GLU A 26 10.55 4.24 0.48
CA GLU A 26 11.85 3.76 0.92
C GLU A 26 11.99 2.27 0.55
N VAL A 27 13.18 1.89 0.08
CA VAL A 27 13.50 0.50 -0.26
C VAL A 27 14.79 0.15 0.44
N ILE A 28 14.72 -0.83 1.34
CA ILE A 28 15.84 -1.26 2.18
C ILE A 28 16.11 -2.73 1.89
N GLU A 29 17.31 -3.03 1.41
CA GLU A 29 17.78 -4.41 1.27
C GLU A 29 18.68 -4.75 2.46
N ASP A 30 18.30 -5.77 3.24
CA ASP A 30 19.14 -6.35 4.26
C ASP A 30 19.73 -7.67 3.74
N THR A 31 20.99 -7.62 3.34
CA THR A 31 21.70 -8.78 2.80
C THR A 31 22.05 -9.82 3.87
N ALA A 32 22.11 -9.43 5.15
CA ALA A 32 22.42 -10.35 6.25
C ALA A 32 21.19 -11.18 6.64
N LEU A 33 20.00 -10.58 6.57
CA LEU A 33 18.73 -11.25 6.82
C LEU A 33 18.06 -11.79 5.54
N HIS A 34 18.64 -11.50 4.37
CA HIS A 34 18.06 -11.81 3.06
C HIS A 34 16.63 -11.28 2.89
N THR A 35 16.39 -10.05 3.34
CA THR A 35 15.08 -9.38 3.25
C THR A 35 15.16 -8.12 2.39
N LEU A 36 14.06 -7.82 1.70
CA LEU A 36 13.84 -6.56 0.98
C LEU A 36 12.57 -5.92 1.53
N SER A 37 12.72 -4.80 2.21
CA SER A 37 11.62 -4.01 2.76
C SER A 37 11.30 -2.84 1.84
N ILE A 38 10.01 -2.62 1.58
CA ILE A 38 9.52 -1.47 0.82
C ILE A 38 8.50 -0.76 1.69
N ASP A 39 8.83 0.46 2.11
CA ASP A 39 7.98 1.28 2.95
C ASP A 39 7.39 2.44 2.13
N ILE A 40 6.06 2.61 2.21
CA ILE A 40 5.34 3.70 1.55
C ILE A 40 4.62 4.47 2.64
N ILE A 41 5.07 5.70 2.88
CA ILE A 41 4.64 6.54 4.00
C ILE A 41 3.99 7.79 3.42
N ASP A 42 2.80 8.13 3.88
CA ASP A 42 2.12 9.36 3.47
C ASP A 42 1.58 10.16 4.64
N ASN A 43 1.41 11.46 4.41
CA ASN A 43 0.84 12.41 5.37
C ASN A 43 -0.63 12.75 5.07
N GLY A 44 -1.36 11.85 4.39
CA GLY A 44 -2.76 12.03 4.08
C GLY A 44 -3.67 11.91 5.30
N LYS A 45 -4.96 11.82 5.05
CA LYS A 45 -6.02 11.71 6.09
C LYS A 45 -5.91 10.48 7.00
N GLY A 46 -4.97 9.57 6.74
CA GLY A 46 -4.76 8.34 7.49
C GLY A 46 -5.94 7.37 7.37
N MET A 47 -5.96 6.39 8.28
CA MET A 47 -7.02 5.39 8.40
C MET A 47 -7.44 5.27 9.88
N SER A 48 -8.72 5.08 10.15
CA SER A 48 -9.20 4.73 11.50
C SER A 48 -8.78 3.30 11.89
N GLU A 49 -8.85 2.96 13.17
CA GLU A 49 -8.53 1.60 13.64
C GLU A 49 -9.41 0.52 12.99
N GLU A 50 -10.69 0.81 12.73
CA GLU A 50 -11.56 -0.12 12.00
C GLU A 50 -11.14 -0.29 10.53
N GLN A 51 -10.64 0.79 9.91
CA GLN A 51 -10.13 0.75 8.54
C GLN A 51 -8.82 -0.04 8.46
N LEU A 52 -7.95 0.05 9.47
CA LEU A 52 -6.70 -0.72 9.56
C LEU A 52 -6.94 -2.24 9.65
N LEU A 53 -7.95 -2.65 10.42
CA LEU A 53 -8.35 -4.07 10.51
C LEU A 53 -8.91 -4.58 9.18
N SER A 54 -9.67 -3.73 8.50
CA SER A 54 -10.38 -4.10 7.28
C SER A 54 -9.50 -4.01 6.03
N VAL A 55 -8.46 -3.15 5.99
CA VAL A 55 -7.56 -3.00 4.82
C VAL A 55 -6.73 -4.25 4.53
N ARG A 56 -6.68 -5.18 5.48
CA ARG A 56 -6.07 -6.51 5.33
C ARG A 56 -6.99 -7.50 4.59
N ASP A 57 -8.27 -7.18 4.46
CA ASP A 57 -9.26 -7.98 3.74
C ASP A 57 -9.19 -7.66 2.23
N PRO A 58 -9.00 -8.68 1.37
CA PRO A 58 -8.90 -8.50 -0.09
C PRO A 58 -10.05 -7.82 -0.81
N PHE A 59 -11.20 -7.73 -0.15
CA PHE A 59 -12.42 -7.18 -0.73
C PHE A 59 -12.80 -5.83 -0.11
N PHE A 60 -12.04 -5.33 0.87
CA PHE A 60 -12.35 -4.08 1.54
C PHE A 60 -11.83 -2.86 0.75
N THR A 61 -12.74 -1.99 0.35
CA THR A 61 -12.43 -0.72 -0.28
C THR A 61 -13.36 0.36 0.25
N THR A 62 -12.81 1.52 0.58
CA THR A 62 -13.58 2.73 0.92
C THR A 62 -13.90 3.56 -0.33
N ARG A 63 -13.43 3.15 -1.51
CA ARG A 63 -13.64 3.83 -2.79
C ARG A 63 -14.96 3.36 -3.41
N THR A 64 -15.87 4.29 -3.69
CA THR A 64 -17.17 4.02 -4.35
C THR A 64 -17.04 3.75 -5.85
N THR A 65 -15.87 3.99 -6.45
CA THR A 65 -15.64 3.92 -7.90
C THR A 65 -15.16 2.56 -8.42
N ARG A 66 -14.80 1.61 -7.53
CA ARG A 66 -14.38 0.24 -7.91
C ARG A 66 -14.84 -0.75 -6.82
N LYS A 67 -15.37 -1.91 -7.22
CA LYS A 67 -16.02 -2.89 -6.30
C LYS A 67 -15.08 -3.75 -5.46
N VAL A 68 -13.75 -3.65 -5.62
CA VAL A 68 -12.78 -4.53 -4.94
C VAL A 68 -11.48 -3.80 -4.60
N GLY A 69 -11.01 -3.96 -3.35
CA GLY A 69 -9.78 -3.37 -2.81
C GLY A 69 -8.57 -4.29 -2.91
N MET A 70 -8.07 -4.52 -4.12
CA MET A 70 -7.03 -5.53 -4.38
C MET A 70 -5.58 -5.04 -4.23
N GLY A 71 -5.32 -3.76 -3.99
CA GLY A 71 -3.94 -3.20 -4.02
C GLY A 71 -3.00 -3.76 -2.94
N LEU A 72 -3.38 -3.64 -1.66
CA LEU A 72 -2.62 -4.20 -0.52
C LEU A 72 -2.59 -5.74 -0.49
N PRO A 73 -3.68 -6.45 -0.80
CA PRO A 73 -3.70 -7.92 -0.87
C PRO A 73 -2.80 -8.51 -1.96
N LEU A 74 -2.76 -7.91 -3.15
CA LEU A 74 -1.86 -8.36 -4.21
C LEU A 74 -0.40 -8.14 -3.82
N PHE A 75 -0.08 -7.06 -3.12
CA PHE A 75 1.27 -6.85 -2.59
C PHE A 75 1.66 -7.92 -1.56
N LYS A 76 0.72 -8.34 -0.70
CA LYS A 76 0.93 -9.44 0.26
C LYS A 76 1.11 -10.81 -0.38
N LEU A 77 0.50 -11.06 -1.55
CA LEU A 77 0.63 -12.33 -2.28
C LEU A 77 1.89 -12.40 -3.14
N ALA A 78 2.47 -11.26 -3.51
CA ALA A 78 3.68 -11.15 -4.32
C ALA A 78 4.98 -11.12 -3.49
N ALA A 79 4.88 -11.12 -2.15
CA ALA A 79 5.98 -11.10 -1.19
C ALA A 79 6.14 -12.44 -0.47
#